data_AF-A0A497HTP2-F1
#
_entry.id   AF-A0A497HTP2-F1
#
_cell.length_a   1.000
_cell.length_b   1.000
_cell.length_c   1.000
_cell.angle_alpha   90.00
_cell.angle_beta   90.00
_cell.angle_gamma   90.00
#
_symmetry.space_group_name_H-M   'P 1'
#
loop_
_entity.id
_entity.type
_entity.pdbx_description
1 polymer ?
#
loop_
_entity_poly.entity_id
_entity_poly.type
_entity_poly.pdbx_seq_one_letter_code
_entity_poly.pdbx_strand_id
1 'polypeptide(L)'
;MEILGYYVYRDDGGGWERVGDVENCTYFDGDVEEGREYRYCVSAYNELGEGDKSEEVKVKIEITDSSESEDGEGGGGEFTTLLLAVVVVVIVGAVTYIYMRRRRGAGGEQDSEG
;
A
#
# COMPACT_ATOMS: atom_id res chain seq x y z
N MET A 1 -8.54 -29.15 -41.47
CA MET A 1 -8.61 -29.18 -39.99
C MET A 1 -8.54 -27.74 -39.55
N GLU A 2 -9.57 -27.27 -38.86
CA GLU A 2 -9.68 -25.91 -38.36
C GLU A 2 -9.12 -25.85 -36.94
N ILE A 3 -8.42 -24.78 -36.58
CA ILE A 3 -8.03 -24.54 -35.19
C ILE A 3 -9.19 -23.80 -34.52
N LEU A 4 -9.70 -24.37 -33.44
CA LEU A 4 -10.83 -23.81 -32.68
C LEU A 4 -10.35 -22.84 -31.60
N GLY A 5 -9.12 -23.00 -31.11
CA GLY A 5 -8.52 -22.10 -30.14
C GLY A 5 -7.17 -22.60 -29.63
N TYR A 6 -6.70 -21.96 -28.57
CA TYR A 6 -5.43 -22.21 -27.92
C TYR A 6 -5.64 -22.35 -26.41
N TYR A 7 -5.10 -23.42 -25.84
CA TYR A 7 -4.93 -23.52 -24.39
C TYR A 7 -3.62 -22.82 -24.00
N VAL A 8 -3.69 -21.99 -22.97
CA VAL A 8 -2.55 -21.30 -22.38
C VAL A 8 -2.18 -22.01 -21.08
N TYR A 9 -0.91 -22.39 -20.97
CA TYR A 9 -0.36 -23.06 -19.80
C TYR A 9 0.66 -22.16 -19.10
N ARG A 10 0.68 -22.24 -17.77
CA ARG A 10 1.63 -21.58 -16.88
C ARG A 10 2.29 -22.60 -15.97
N ASP A 11 3.54 -22.38 -15.62
CA ASP A 11 4.27 -23.13 -14.58
C ASP A 11 4.99 -22.12 -13.67
N ASP A 12 4.67 -22.16 -12.39
CA ASP A 12 5.20 -21.29 -11.32
C ASP A 12 6.33 -21.94 -10.51
N GLY A 13 6.77 -23.14 -10.93
CA GLY A 13 7.65 -24.04 -10.18
C GLY A 13 6.95 -25.32 -9.69
N GLY A 14 5.60 -25.35 -9.64
CA GLY A 14 4.81 -26.53 -9.29
C GLY A 14 4.57 -27.53 -10.44
N GLY A 15 4.79 -27.10 -11.69
CA GLY A 15 4.42 -27.86 -12.90
C GLY A 15 3.43 -27.09 -13.78
N TRP A 16 3.12 -27.65 -14.95
CA TRP A 16 2.24 -27.00 -15.94
C TRP A 16 0.76 -27.10 -15.58
N GLU A 17 0.11 -25.95 -15.40
CA GLU A 17 -1.33 -25.79 -15.23
C GLU A 17 -1.96 -25.03 -16.40
N ARG A 18 -3.18 -25.38 -16.80
CA ARG A 18 -3.92 -24.62 -17.84
C ARG A 18 -4.60 -23.41 -17.21
N VAL A 19 -4.12 -22.22 -17.54
CA VAL A 19 -4.65 -20.94 -17.03
C VAL A 19 -5.62 -20.26 -18.00
N GLY A 20 -5.54 -20.58 -19.30
CA GLY A 20 -6.37 -19.94 -20.33
C GLY A 20 -6.90 -20.90 -21.40
N ASP A 21 -7.99 -20.48 -22.01
CA ASP A 21 -8.62 -21.06 -23.21
C ASP A 21 -9.11 -19.89 -24.07
N VAL A 22 -8.52 -19.70 -25.26
CA VAL A 22 -8.71 -18.50 -26.08
C VAL A 22 -8.81 -18.81 -27.57
N GLU A 23 -9.81 -18.26 -28.24
CA GLU A 23 -9.96 -18.32 -29.70
C GLU A 23 -9.03 -17.32 -30.44
N ASN A 24 -8.52 -16.31 -29.71
CA ASN A 24 -7.65 -15.25 -30.22
C ASN A 24 -6.21 -15.42 -29.73
N CYS A 25 -5.24 -14.79 -30.41
CA CYS A 25 -3.81 -14.83 -30.07
C CYS A 25 -3.41 -13.98 -28.84
N THR A 26 -4.33 -13.70 -27.91
CA THR A 26 -4.11 -12.85 -26.74
C THR A 26 -4.80 -13.43 -25.51
N TYR A 27 -4.08 -13.49 -24.40
CA TYR A 27 -4.57 -13.86 -23.08
C TYR A 27 -4.00 -12.89 -22.04
N PHE A 28 -4.77 -12.54 -21.02
CA PHE A 28 -4.33 -11.72 -19.90
C PHE A 28 -4.32 -12.58 -18.63
N ASP A 29 -3.14 -12.73 -18.04
CA ASP A 29 -2.97 -13.42 -16.77
C ASP A 29 -2.97 -12.38 -15.64
N GLY A 30 -4.08 -12.33 -14.90
CA GLY A 30 -4.23 -11.45 -13.73
C GLY A 30 -3.79 -12.10 -12.42
N ASP A 31 -3.50 -13.41 -12.43
CA ASP A 31 -3.22 -14.21 -11.23
C ASP A 31 -1.70 -14.40 -11.05
N VAL A 32 -0.91 -13.37 -11.42
CA VAL A 32 0.55 -13.32 -11.28
C VAL A 32 0.97 -12.38 -10.15
N GLU A 33 1.95 -12.80 -9.37
CA GLU A 33 2.51 -12.02 -8.26
C GLU A 33 3.82 -11.34 -8.68
N GLU A 34 4.03 -10.11 -8.20
CA GLU A 34 5.28 -9.38 -8.39
C GLU A 34 6.49 -10.14 -7.80
N GLY A 35 7.65 -9.98 -8.45
CA GLY A 35 8.90 -10.61 -8.03
C GLY A 35 9.02 -12.10 -8.37
N ARG A 36 7.98 -12.74 -8.92
CA ARG A 36 8.00 -14.16 -9.33
C ARG A 36 8.41 -14.35 -10.80
N GLU A 37 8.98 -15.50 -11.11
CA GLU A 37 9.22 -15.99 -12.47
C GLU A 37 8.22 -17.09 -12.80
N TYR A 38 7.62 -16.98 -13.98
CA TYR A 38 6.70 -17.95 -14.55
C TYR A 38 7.22 -18.44 -15.90
N ARG A 39 6.80 -19.64 -16.31
CA ARG A 39 7.01 -20.16 -17.66
C ARG A 39 5.65 -20.33 -18.32
N TYR A 40 5.56 -19.97 -19.60
CA TYR A 40 4.34 -20.07 -20.39
C TYR A 40 4.56 -20.89 -21.65
N CYS A 41 3.58 -21.70 -22.03
CA CYS A 41 3.51 -22.32 -23.35
C CYS A 41 2.05 -22.39 -23.82
N VAL A 42 1.84 -22.57 -25.13
CA VAL A 42 0.50 -22.65 -25.73
C VAL A 42 0.37 -23.90 -26.60
N SER A 43 -0.84 -24.43 -26.72
CA SER A 43 -1.16 -25.53 -27.64
C SER A 43 -2.46 -25.25 -28.37
N ALA A 44 -2.44 -25.39 -29.70
CA ALA A 44 -3.65 -25.28 -30.51
C ALA A 44 -4.53 -26.52 -30.34
N TYR A 45 -5.85 -26.37 -30.35
CA TYR A 45 -6.79 -27.48 -30.34
C TYR A 45 -7.85 -27.39 -31.46
N ASN A 46 -8.46 -28.53 -31.76
CA ASN A 46 -9.50 -28.71 -32.77
C ASN A 46 -10.43 -29.86 -32.38
N GLU A 47 -11.38 -30.24 -33.25
CA GLU A 47 -12.36 -31.31 -33.00
C GLU A 47 -11.75 -32.69 -32.68
N LEU A 48 -10.49 -32.96 -33.06
CA LEU A 48 -9.79 -34.21 -32.72
C LEU A 48 -8.95 -34.11 -31.43
N GLY A 49 -8.78 -32.92 -30.85
CA GLY A 49 -8.08 -32.70 -29.59
C GLY A 49 -7.00 -31.61 -29.62
N GLU A 50 -6.16 -31.63 -28.59
CA GLU A 50 -5.01 -30.74 -28.39
C GLU A 50 -3.79 -31.24 -29.18
N GLY A 51 -3.06 -30.31 -29.81
CA GLY A 51 -1.76 -30.58 -30.45
C GLY A 51 -0.57 -30.44 -29.50
N ASP A 52 0.64 -30.54 -30.05
CA ASP A 52 1.87 -30.30 -29.27
C ASP A 52 1.93 -28.87 -28.69
N LYS A 53 2.59 -28.74 -27.53
CA LYS A 53 2.85 -27.45 -26.90
C LYS A 53 3.98 -26.71 -27.61
N SER A 54 3.92 -25.39 -27.60
CA SER A 54 4.99 -24.50 -28.05
C SER A 54 6.27 -24.68 -27.22
N GLU A 55 7.37 -24.08 -27.68
CA GLU A 55 8.49 -23.78 -26.80
C GLU A 55 8.02 -22.93 -25.59
N GLU A 56 8.70 -23.09 -24.45
CA GLU A 56 8.40 -22.31 -23.25
C GLU A 56 9.02 -20.91 -23.30
N VAL A 57 8.26 -19.91 -22.83
CA VAL A 57 8.73 -18.54 -22.64
C VAL A 57 8.80 -18.25 -21.15
N LYS A 58 9.96 -17.79 -20.67
CA LYS A 58 10.15 -17.38 -19.28
C LYS A 58 9.83 -15.90 -19.11
N VAL A 59 9.03 -15.58 -18.10
CA VAL A 59 8.58 -14.21 -17.80
C VAL A 59 8.79 -13.95 -16.32
N LYS A 60 9.63 -12.97 -16.00
CA LYS A 60 9.81 -12.47 -14.63
C LYS A 60 8.96 -11.21 -14.46
N ILE A 61 8.08 -11.22 -13.46
CA ILE A 61 7.29 -10.05 -13.10
C ILE A 61 8.18 -9.16 -12.24
N GLU A 62 8.64 -8.05 -12.80
CA GLU A 62 9.41 -7.07 -12.05
C GLU A 62 8.51 -6.37 -11.03
N ILE A 63 9.03 -6.17 -9.82
CA ILE A 63 8.36 -5.35 -8.80
C ILE A 63 8.37 -3.92 -9.33
N THR A 64 7.21 -3.39 -9.67
CA THR A 64 7.10 -1.99 -10.01
C THR A 64 7.02 -1.25 -8.68
N ASP A 65 8.11 -0.56 -8.31
CA ASP A 65 8.17 0.26 -7.10
C ASP A 65 7.21 1.45 -7.22
N SER A 66 5.93 1.12 -7.01
CA SER A 66 4.78 1.99 -7.06
C SER A 66 4.53 2.55 -5.66
N SER A 67 5.61 2.82 -4.91
CA SER A 67 5.53 3.58 -3.66
C SER A 67 5.34 5.07 -3.95
N GLU A 68 4.34 5.40 -4.76
CA GLU A 68 3.84 6.77 -4.83
C GLU A 68 2.96 6.97 -3.58
N SER A 69 3.35 7.94 -2.77
CA SER A 69 2.95 8.07 -1.37
C SER A 69 1.45 8.26 -1.16
N GLU A 70 0.82 7.31 -0.46
CA GLU A 70 -0.48 7.54 0.18
C GLU A 70 -0.30 8.44 1.41
N ASP A 71 -0.36 9.76 1.19
CA ASP A 71 -0.61 10.75 2.26
C ASP A 71 -2.01 10.48 2.86
N GLY A 72 -2.05 9.71 3.96
CA GLY A 72 -3.28 9.08 4.47
C GLY A 72 -3.33 8.81 5.98
N GLU A 73 -2.84 9.75 6.80
CA GLU A 73 -3.22 10.05 8.19
C GLU A 73 -3.51 8.89 9.20
N GLY A 74 -2.66 8.71 10.23
CA GLY A 74 -3.03 7.85 11.38
C GLY A 74 -1.96 7.43 12.40
N GLY A 75 -0.68 7.77 12.21
CA GLY A 75 0.44 7.25 13.03
C GLY A 75 1.16 8.29 13.90
N GLY A 76 0.50 8.82 14.93
CA GLY A 76 1.05 9.88 15.80
C GLY A 76 2.16 9.44 16.77
N GLY A 77 3.33 9.05 16.26
CA GLY A 77 4.44 8.51 17.05
C GLY A 77 5.22 9.54 17.89
N GLU A 78 5.70 10.63 17.26
CA GLU A 78 6.63 11.58 17.93
C GLU A 78 6.29 13.06 17.73
N PHE A 79 5.67 13.45 16.60
CA PHE A 79 5.35 14.86 16.33
C PHE A 79 4.05 15.33 17.00
N THR A 80 3.03 14.47 17.06
CA THR A 80 1.74 14.76 17.73
C THR A 80 1.92 14.91 19.24
N THR A 81 2.75 14.07 19.85
CA THR A 81 3.11 14.12 21.28
C THR A 81 3.90 15.39 21.61
N LEU A 82 4.83 15.81 20.74
CA LEU A 82 5.58 17.05 20.88
C LEU A 82 4.67 18.30 20.77
N LEU A 83 3.73 18.32 19.82
CA LEU A 83 2.74 19.39 19.70
C LEU A 83 1.81 19.48 20.93
N LEU A 84 1.32 18.35 21.45
CA LEU A 84 0.54 18.30 22.69
C LEU A 84 1.34 18.83 23.89
N ALA A 85 2.61 18.44 24.02
CA ALA A 85 3.48 18.91 25.10
C ALA A 85 3.66 20.44 25.08
N VAL A 86 3.87 21.03 23.89
CA VAL A 86 3.98 22.50 23.74
C VAL A 86 2.67 23.20 24.15
N VAL A 87 1.51 22.68 23.76
CA VAL A 87 0.20 23.25 24.14
C VAL A 87 0.01 23.22 25.66
N VAL A 88 0.37 22.12 26.34
CA VAL A 88 0.28 22.02 27.81
C VAL A 88 1.19 23.05 28.49
N VAL A 89 2.43 23.23 28.01
CA VAL A 89 3.37 24.24 28.55
C VAL A 89 2.80 25.66 28.40
N VAL A 90 2.23 25.99 27.24
CA VAL A 90 1.60 27.31 27.00
C VAL A 90 0.39 27.53 27.92
N ILE A 91 -0.47 26.53 28.10
CA ILE A 91 -1.64 26.63 29.00
C ILE A 91 -1.20 26.79 30.46
N VAL A 92 -0.24 25.99 30.95
CA VAL A 92 0.29 26.11 32.32
C VAL A 92 0.97 27.47 32.53
N GLY A 93 1.73 27.95 31.54
CA GLY A 93 2.33 29.28 31.55
C GLY A 93 1.28 30.40 31.61
N ALA A 94 0.22 30.30 30.81
CA ALA A 94 -0.88 31.26 30.83
C ALA A 94 -1.65 31.24 32.16
N VAL A 95 -1.97 30.07 32.71
CA VAL A 95 -2.68 29.91 33.99
C VAL A 95 -1.84 30.44 35.15
N THR A 96 -0.56 30.09 35.22
CA THR A 96 0.36 30.62 36.25
C THR A 96 0.55 32.13 36.12
N TYR A 97 0.71 32.65 34.90
CA TYR A 97 0.75 34.09 34.65
C TYR A 97 -0.54 34.80 35.09
N ILE A 98 -1.73 34.27 34.75
CA ILE A 98 -3.02 34.82 35.17
C ILE A 98 -3.16 34.80 36.70
N TYR A 99 -2.76 33.70 37.35
CA TYR A 99 -2.77 33.58 38.80
C TYR A 99 -1.82 34.58 39.48
N MET A 100 -0.59 34.72 38.98
CA MET A 100 0.38 35.71 39.47
C MET A 100 -0.08 37.14 39.23
N ARG A 101 -0.71 37.43 38.06
CA ARG A 101 -1.31 38.72 37.75
C ARG A 101 -2.46 39.05 38.72
N ARG A 102 -3.33 38.08 39.01
CA ARG A 102 -4.42 38.23 39.99
C ARG A 102 -3.90 38.46 41.41
N ARG A 103 -2.81 37.78 41.80
CA ARG A 103 -2.19 37.92 43.13
C ARG A 103 -1.45 39.25 43.32
N ARG A 104 -0.93 39.85 42.25
CA ARG A 104 -0.35 41.22 42.28
C ARG A 104 -1.40 42.32 42.45
N GLY A 105 -2.67 42.06 42.16
CA GLY A 105 -3.78 43.01 42.36
C GLY A 105 -4.42 42.97 43.75
N ALA A 106 -3.81 42.31 44.74
CA ALA A 106 -4.39 42.08 46.07
C ALA A 106 -3.35 42.29 47.20
N GLY A 107 -2.46 43.26 47.05
CA GLY A 107 -1.32 43.48 47.95
C GLY A 107 -0.83 44.92 47.99
N GLY A 108 -1.75 45.88 47.99
CA GLY A 108 -1.44 47.32 48.04
C GLY A 108 -2.67 48.13 48.41
N GLU A 109 -3.00 48.16 49.70
CA GLU A 109 -3.67 49.27 50.39
C GLU A 109 -3.52 49.00 51.91
N GLN A 110 -2.51 49.60 52.54
CA GLN A 110 -2.43 49.81 54.00
C GLN A 110 -1.92 51.23 54.27
N ASP A 111 -2.67 52.19 53.75
CA ASP A 111 -2.85 53.52 54.30
C ASP A 111 -4.31 53.57 54.79
N SER A 112 -4.75 54.22 55.87
CA SER A 112 -4.11 54.92 57.00
C SER A 112 -4.73 54.34 58.32
N GLU A 113 -4.68 54.88 59.56
CA GLU A 113 -4.23 56.16 60.15
C GLU A 113 -4.02 55.96 61.67
N GLY A 114 -3.21 56.80 62.35
CA GLY A 114 -3.11 56.81 63.83
C GLY A 114 -1.71 57.07 64.39
#